data_AF-A0A3D4NZL7-F1
#
_entry.id   AF-A0A3D4NZL7-F1
#
_cell.length_a   1.000
_cell.length_b   1.000
_cell.length_c   1.000
_cell.angle_alpha   90.00
_cell.angle_beta   90.00
_cell.angle_gamma   90.00
#
_symmetry.space_group_name_H-M   'P 1'
#
loop_
_entity.id
_entity.type
_entity.pdbx_description
1 polymer ?
#
loop_
_entity_poly.entity_id
_entity_poly.type
_entity_poly.pdbx_seq_one_letter_code
_entity_poly.pdbx_strand_id
1 'polypeptide(L)'
;MSIFARKPNSRWPFVFLFLALSISLLSVSLRSPQVDPWDEPELGCTSIMAARLATTDGSVMTAHTCDGNYRQWLNIVPRAQHYEGGTAKVFMGKMHTETSTDPRNIAEKGEVPDVKETYAFLNTAYPCLNEHQLAIG
;
A
#
# COMPACT_ATOMS: atom_id res chain seq x y z
N MET A 1 12.20 13.94 68.18
CA MET A 1 11.32 13.36 67.14
C MET A 1 12.04 12.20 66.47
N SER A 2 11.58 10.96 66.71
CA SER A 2 12.13 9.76 66.06
C SER A 2 11.26 9.43 64.84
N ILE A 3 11.83 9.51 63.65
CA ILE A 3 11.16 9.15 62.39
C ILE A 3 11.34 7.64 62.20
N PHE A 4 10.25 6.89 62.36
CA PHE A 4 10.20 5.45 62.10
C PHE A 4 10.49 5.18 60.61
N ALA A 5 11.67 4.63 60.31
CA ALA A 5 11.97 4.05 59.01
C ALA A 5 11.17 2.74 58.85
N ARG A 6 10.12 2.76 58.00
CA ARG A 6 9.38 1.56 57.62
C ARG A 6 10.31 0.64 56.81
N LYS A 7 10.50 -0.61 57.27
CA LYS A 7 11.24 -1.64 56.50
C LYS A 7 10.55 -1.85 55.14
N PRO A 8 11.30 -1.85 54.02
CA PRO A 8 10.72 -2.07 52.70
C PRO A 8 10.10 -3.48 52.63
N ASN A 9 8.86 -3.56 52.15
CA ASN A 9 8.11 -4.81 52.04
C ASN A 9 8.80 -5.73 51.01
N SER A 10 9.20 -6.94 51.42
CA SER A 10 9.96 -7.89 50.58
C SER A 10 9.19 -8.42 49.36
N ARG A 11 7.90 -8.09 49.22
CA ARG A 11 7.01 -8.52 48.13
C ARG A 11 7.07 -7.61 46.89
N TRP A 12 7.59 -6.38 47.02
CA TRP A 12 7.71 -5.43 45.90
C TRP A 12 8.55 -5.94 44.72
N PRO A 13 9.72 -6.60 44.90
CA PRO A 13 10.49 -7.11 43.76
C PRO A 13 9.71 -8.15 42.93
N PHE A 14 8.90 -8.99 43.59
CA PHE A 14 8.05 -9.97 42.90
C PHE A 14 6.89 -9.33 42.14
N VAL A 15 6.30 -8.26 42.69
CA VAL A 15 5.26 -7.49 41.99
C VAL A 15 5.82 -6.78 40.77
N PHE A 16 7.01 -6.17 40.87
CA PHE A 16 7.66 -5.54 39.71
C PHE A 16 8.08 -6.57 38.66
N LEU A 17 8.57 -7.74 39.07
CA LEU A 17 8.91 -8.82 38.13
C LEU A 17 7.67 -9.34 37.41
N PHE A 18 6.56 -9.54 38.13
CA PHE A 18 5.30 -9.98 37.55
C PHE A 18 4.74 -8.93 36.58
N LEU A 19 4.82 -7.64 36.93
CA LEU A 19 4.39 -6.54 36.06
C LEU A 19 5.25 -6.45 34.80
N ALA A 20 6.58 -6.56 34.92
CA ALA A 20 7.49 -6.55 33.79
C ALA A 20 7.26 -7.76 32.86
N LEU A 21 6.99 -8.94 33.42
CA LEU A 21 6.70 -10.15 32.66
C LEU A 21 5.35 -10.04 31.94
N SER A 22 4.33 -9.52 32.61
CA SER A 22 3.00 -9.30 32.00
C SER A 22 3.02 -8.24 30.90
N ILE A 23 3.80 -7.15 31.05
CA ILE A 23 4.02 -6.17 29.99
C ILE A 23 4.78 -6.78 28.79
N SER A 24 5.77 -7.63 29.06
CA SER A 24 6.54 -8.33 28.01
C SER A 24 5.67 -9.31 27.24
N LEU A 25 4.80 -10.07 27.92
CA LEU A 25 3.84 -10.99 27.30
C LEU A 25 2.77 -10.25 26.50
N LEU A 26 2.30 -9.08 26.96
CA LEU A 26 1.37 -8.24 26.21
C LEU A 26 1.99 -7.72 24.90
N SER A 27 3.29 -7.44 24.92
CA SER A 27 4.04 -6.96 23.73
C SER A 27 4.18 -8.04 22.66
N VAL A 28 4.23 -9.32 23.04
CA VAL A 28 4.28 -10.45 22.09
C VAL A 28 2.93 -10.65 21.41
N SER A 29 1.82 -10.52 22.15
CA SER A 29 0.47 -10.71 21.59
C SER A 29 0.01 -9.60 20.63
N LEU A 30 0.63 -8.41 20.68
CA LEU A 30 0.34 -7.30 19.74
C LEU A 30 1.06 -7.43 18.39
N ARG A 31 1.92 -8.42 18.21
CA ARG A 31 2.55 -8.69 16.91
C ARG A 31 1.51 -9.37 16.02
N SER A 32 0.78 -8.59 15.22
CA SER A 32 -0.03 -9.19 14.16
C SER A 32 0.88 -9.99 13.22
N PRO A 33 0.49 -11.21 12.82
CA PRO A 33 1.18 -11.88 11.73
C PRO A 33 1.18 -10.94 10.52
N GLN A 34 2.37 -10.66 9.99
CA GLN A 34 2.48 -10.02 8.68
C GLN A 34 2.00 -11.08 7.68
N VAL A 35 0.72 -11.02 7.31
CA VAL A 35 0.20 -11.82 6.19
C VAL A 35 0.97 -11.34 4.97
N ASP A 36 1.52 -12.28 4.21
CA ASP A 36 2.14 -11.94 2.94
C ASP A 36 1.05 -11.30 2.06
N PRO A 37 1.24 -10.09 1.49
CA PRO A 37 0.26 -9.51 0.57
C PRO A 37 -0.14 -10.43 -0.59
N TRP A 38 0.66 -11.46 -0.90
CA TRP A 38 0.37 -12.49 -1.90
C TRP A 38 -0.51 -13.66 -1.39
N ASP A 39 -0.76 -13.75 -0.08
CA ASP A 39 -1.63 -14.77 0.55
C ASP A 39 -3.06 -14.28 0.78
N GLU A 40 -3.36 -13.01 0.43
CA GLU A 40 -4.74 -12.54 0.41
C GLU A 40 -5.51 -13.26 -0.71
N PRO A 41 -6.67 -13.87 -0.43
CA PRO A 41 -7.45 -14.53 -1.47
C PRO A 41 -7.84 -13.48 -2.51
N GLU A 42 -7.31 -13.60 -3.73
CA GLU A 42 -7.70 -12.74 -4.84
C GLU A 42 -9.22 -12.88 -5.05
N LEU A 43 -9.93 -11.82 -4.69
CA LEU A 43 -11.35 -11.68 -4.99
C LEU A 43 -11.48 -11.52 -6.51
N GLY A 44 -12.47 -12.20 -7.10
CA GLY A 44 -12.56 -12.37 -8.54
C GLY A 44 -12.91 -11.08 -9.27
N CYS A 45 -11.91 -10.35 -9.77
CA CYS A 45 -12.14 -9.22 -10.66
C CYS A 45 -12.92 -9.63 -11.92
N THR A 46 -13.75 -8.74 -12.44
CA THR A 46 -14.48 -8.94 -13.70
C THR A 46 -14.14 -7.84 -14.69
N SER A 47 -13.68 -8.22 -15.88
CA SER A 47 -13.47 -7.28 -17.00
C SER A 47 -14.60 -7.36 -18.02
N ILE A 48 -15.05 -6.20 -18.51
CA ILE A 48 -16.07 -6.07 -19.55
C ILE A 48 -15.48 -5.21 -20.67
N MET A 49 -15.60 -5.69 -21.91
CA MET A 49 -15.13 -4.98 -23.08
C MET A 49 -16.23 -4.90 -24.13
N ALA A 50 -16.37 -3.74 -24.76
CA ALA A 50 -17.26 -3.56 -25.91
C ALA A 50 -16.48 -2.87 -27.04
N ALA A 51 -16.37 -3.57 -28.17
CA ALA A 51 -15.74 -3.04 -29.38
C ALA A 51 -16.69 -2.07 -30.11
N ARG A 52 -16.15 -1.22 -30.99
CA ARG A 52 -16.90 -0.16 -31.69
C ARG A 52 -18.16 -0.61 -32.43
N LEU A 53 -18.23 -1.86 -32.88
CA LEU A 53 -19.39 -2.38 -33.61
C LEU A 53 -20.44 -3.04 -32.69
N ALA A 54 -20.12 -3.18 -31.40
CA ALA A 54 -21.00 -3.73 -30.37
C ALA A 54 -21.67 -2.64 -29.52
N THR A 55 -21.31 -1.37 -29.72
CA THR A 55 -21.84 -0.21 -28.98
C THR A 55 -22.79 0.60 -29.85
N THR A 56 -23.75 1.29 -29.25
CA THR A 56 -24.79 2.06 -29.98
C THR A 56 -24.29 3.38 -30.56
N ASP A 57 -23.15 3.86 -30.10
CA ASP A 57 -22.55 5.16 -30.47
C ASP A 57 -21.18 5.02 -31.17
N GLY A 58 -20.70 3.79 -31.38
CA GLY A 58 -19.42 3.53 -32.01
C GLY A 58 -18.20 3.69 -31.08
N SER A 59 -18.40 3.93 -29.78
CA SER A 59 -17.32 4.00 -28.80
C SER A 59 -16.66 2.63 -28.54
N VAL A 60 -15.41 2.65 -28.07
CA VAL A 60 -14.73 1.46 -27.53
C VAL A 60 -14.71 1.61 -26.01
N MET A 61 -15.14 0.57 -25.30
CA MET A 61 -15.23 0.57 -23.84
C MET A 61 -14.43 -0.58 -23.24
N THR A 62 -13.67 -0.29 -22.20
CA THR A 62 -13.12 -1.27 -21.27
C THR A 62 -13.52 -0.88 -19.85
N ALA A 63 -13.88 -1.87 -19.03
CA ALA A 63 -14.26 -1.71 -17.63
C ALA A 63 -13.75 -2.89 -16.81
N HIS A 64 -13.45 -2.65 -15.55
CA HIS A 64 -12.92 -3.65 -14.62
C HIS A 64 -13.48 -3.43 -13.23
N THR A 65 -14.01 -4.48 -12.59
CA THR A 65 -14.30 -4.45 -11.15
C THR A 65 -13.03 -4.84 -10.40
N CYS A 66 -12.62 -4.00 -9.44
CA CYS A 66 -11.56 -4.36 -8.52
C CYS A 66 -12.20 -4.85 -7.23
N ASP A 67 -12.25 -6.17 -7.08
CA ASP A 67 -12.93 -6.80 -5.95
C ASP A 67 -11.99 -6.93 -4.73
N GLY A 68 -10.72 -6.51 -4.86
CA GLY A 68 -9.74 -6.48 -3.77
C GLY A 68 -9.68 -5.17 -2.98
N ASN A 69 -8.87 -5.14 -1.90
CA ASN A 69 -8.67 -3.96 -1.05
C ASN A 69 -7.72 -2.93 -1.68
N TYR A 70 -8.07 -2.40 -2.85
CA TYR A 70 -7.23 -1.45 -3.57
C TYR A 70 -7.71 -0.03 -3.29
N ARG A 71 -6.75 0.90 -3.29
CA ARG A 71 -7.02 2.32 -3.14
C ARG A 71 -8.02 2.83 -4.18
N GLN A 72 -8.85 3.79 -3.77
CA GLN A 72 -9.93 4.35 -4.61
C GLN A 72 -9.63 5.76 -5.13
N TRP A 73 -8.56 6.39 -4.63
CA TRP A 73 -8.15 7.71 -5.12
C TRP A 73 -7.51 7.61 -6.50
N LEU A 74 -7.65 8.68 -7.27
CA LEU A 74 -7.05 8.86 -8.59
C LEU A 74 -6.19 10.11 -8.63
N ASN A 75 -5.17 10.10 -9.48
CA ASN A 75 -4.42 11.30 -9.82
C ASN A 75 -3.97 11.25 -11.28
N ILE A 76 -3.63 12.42 -11.82
CA ILE A 76 -2.92 12.52 -13.09
C ILE A 76 -1.42 12.53 -12.77
N VAL A 77 -0.69 11.59 -13.36
CA VAL A 77 0.77 11.62 -13.36
C VAL A 77 1.21 12.41 -14.60
N PRO A 78 1.98 13.49 -14.45
CA PRO A 78 2.37 14.34 -15.57
C PRO A 78 3.40 13.65 -16.47
N ARG A 79 3.47 14.08 -17.73
CA ARG A 79 4.54 13.74 -18.67
C ARG A 79 5.89 14.08 -18.04
N ALA A 80 6.87 13.20 -18.15
CA ALA A 80 8.21 13.43 -17.60
C ALA A 80 9.31 13.16 -18.64
N GLN A 81 10.44 13.85 -18.47
CA GLN A 81 11.67 13.69 -19.25
C GLN A 81 12.77 13.24 -18.31
N HIS A 82 13.51 12.21 -18.70
CA HIS A 82 14.52 11.60 -17.85
C HIS A 82 15.90 11.67 -18.52
N TYR A 83 16.95 11.75 -17.70
CA TYR A 83 18.32 11.80 -18.19
C TYR A 83 18.78 10.42 -18.65
N GLU A 84 19.76 10.39 -19.55
CA GLU A 84 20.33 9.14 -20.06
C GLU A 84 21.06 8.35 -18.97
N GLY A 85 20.78 7.06 -18.86
CA GLY A 85 21.31 6.20 -17.80
C GLY A 85 20.59 6.32 -16.46
N GLY A 86 19.47 7.05 -16.40
CA GLY A 86 18.62 7.10 -15.21
C GLY A 86 17.91 5.77 -14.92
N THR A 87 17.43 5.64 -13.68
CA THR A 87 16.65 4.50 -13.22
C THR A 87 15.34 4.94 -12.58
N ALA A 88 14.31 4.11 -12.75
CA ALA A 88 13.01 4.25 -12.08
C ALA A 88 12.90 3.23 -10.95
N LYS A 89 12.50 3.70 -9.77
CA LYS A 89 12.31 2.84 -8.58
C LYS A 89 11.03 2.02 -8.68
N VAL A 90 11.14 0.74 -8.34
CA VAL A 90 10.04 -0.21 -8.25
C VAL A 90 9.63 -0.34 -6.79
N PHE A 91 8.35 -0.12 -6.52
CA PHE A 91 7.80 -0.14 -5.17
C PHE A 91 6.69 -1.18 -5.04
N MET A 92 6.63 -1.81 -3.88
CA MET A 92 5.51 -2.65 -3.43
C MET A 92 4.65 -1.89 -2.44
N GLY A 93 3.34 -2.17 -2.42
CA GLY A 93 2.39 -1.57 -1.46
C GLY A 93 1.65 -0.31 -1.95
N LYS A 94 2.00 0.25 -3.13
CA LYS A 94 1.37 1.48 -3.67
C LYS A 94 -0.14 1.36 -4.00
N MET A 95 -0.68 0.14 -3.96
CA MET A 95 -2.10 -0.13 -4.18
C MET A 95 -2.93 -0.07 -2.88
N HIS A 96 -2.30 -0.03 -1.71
CA HIS A 96 -2.98 -0.11 -0.39
C HIS A 96 -2.78 1.16 0.45
N THR A 97 -2.82 2.31 -0.20
CA THR A 97 -2.58 3.64 0.40
C THR A 97 -3.87 4.43 0.56
N GLU A 98 -4.00 5.21 1.63
CA GLU A 98 -5.19 6.04 1.88
C GLU A 98 -5.25 7.27 0.95
N THR A 99 -4.10 7.87 0.65
CA THR A 99 -3.98 9.04 -0.22
C THR A 99 -2.82 8.90 -1.20
N SER A 100 -2.73 9.79 -2.20
CA SER A 100 -1.66 9.78 -3.21
C SER A 100 -0.26 10.01 -2.65
N THR A 101 -0.18 10.57 -1.44
CA THR A 101 1.09 10.88 -0.76
C THR A 101 1.31 10.05 0.50
N ASP A 102 0.47 9.05 0.77
CA ASP A 102 0.59 8.19 1.95
C ASP A 102 1.79 7.23 1.80
N PRO A 103 2.82 7.33 2.68
CA PRO A 103 4.03 6.52 2.55
C PRO A 103 3.94 5.18 3.30
N ARG A 104 2.87 4.92 4.06
CA ARG A 104 2.78 3.74 4.93
C ARG A 104 2.81 2.45 4.09
N ASN A 105 3.53 1.46 4.60
CA ASN A 105 3.62 0.11 4.01
C ASN A 105 4.13 0.07 2.55
N ILE A 106 4.75 1.15 2.07
CA ILE A 106 5.45 1.17 0.79
C ILE A 106 6.89 0.72 0.99
N ALA A 107 7.32 -0.28 0.25
CA ALA A 107 8.69 -0.78 0.27
C ALA A 107 9.30 -0.76 -1.13
N GLU A 108 10.48 -0.17 -1.26
CA GLU A 108 11.28 -0.27 -2.49
C GLU A 108 11.74 -1.72 -2.69
N LYS A 109 11.60 -2.23 -3.91
CA LYS A 109 11.97 -3.61 -4.29
C LYS A 109 13.10 -3.68 -5.29
N GLY A 110 13.46 -2.56 -5.90
CA GLY A 110 14.56 -2.48 -6.85
C GLY A 110 14.39 -1.30 -7.78
N GLU A 111 15.15 -1.32 -8.87
CA GLU A 111 15.16 -0.27 -9.88
C GLU A 111 15.22 -0.88 -11.28
N VAL A 112 14.65 -0.19 -12.26
CA VAL A 112 14.72 -0.53 -13.68
C VAL A 112 15.30 0.63 -14.48
N PRO A 113 15.99 0.39 -15.61
CA PRO A 113 16.43 1.47 -16.49
C PRO A 113 15.25 2.33 -16.92
N ASP A 114 15.42 3.64 -16.87
CA ASP A 114 14.39 4.58 -17.24
C ASP A 114 14.41 4.85 -18.75
N VAL A 115 13.27 5.28 -19.29
CA VAL A 115 13.16 5.74 -20.68
C VAL A 115 13.36 7.25 -20.74
N LYS A 116 13.77 7.77 -21.90
CA LYS A 116 13.98 9.21 -22.09
C LYS A 116 12.75 10.07 -21.76
N GLU A 117 11.56 9.54 -22.03
CA GLU A 117 10.29 10.24 -21.87
C GLU A 117 9.18 9.27 -21.46
N THR A 118 8.31 9.74 -20.57
CA THR A 118 7.05 9.06 -20.21
C THR A 118 5.85 9.97 -20.47
N TYR A 119 4.75 9.40 -20.93
CA TYR A 119 3.50 10.14 -21.19
C TYR A 119 2.75 10.48 -19.91
N ALA A 120 1.93 11.53 -19.96
CA ALA A 120 0.96 11.79 -18.92
C ALA A 120 -0.13 10.70 -18.90
N PHE A 121 -0.52 10.25 -17.70
CA PHE A 121 -1.54 9.22 -17.55
C PHE A 121 -2.42 9.38 -16.30
N LEU A 122 -3.62 8.82 -16.37
CA LEU A 122 -4.57 8.70 -15.27
C LEU A 122 -4.26 7.43 -14.47
N ASN A 123 -4.02 7.60 -13.18
CA ASN A 123 -3.56 6.55 -12.28
C ASN A 123 -4.65 6.11 -11.30
N THR A 124 -5.25 4.94 -11.54
CA THR A 124 -6.37 4.38 -10.78
C THR A 124 -6.01 3.04 -10.11
N ALA A 125 -4.92 3.00 -9.34
CA ALA A 125 -4.20 1.80 -8.86
C ALA A 125 -3.48 1.04 -9.97
N TYR A 126 -4.18 0.82 -11.08
CA TYR A 126 -3.65 0.44 -12.38
C TYR A 126 -3.76 1.65 -13.32
N PRO A 127 -2.67 2.12 -13.97
CA PRO A 127 -2.76 3.16 -14.98
C PRO A 127 -3.77 2.78 -16.08
N CYS A 128 -4.80 3.61 -16.29
CA CYS A 128 -5.95 3.20 -17.11
C CYS A 128 -6.15 4.02 -18.39
N LEU A 129 -5.58 5.23 -18.49
CA LEU A 129 -5.70 6.07 -19.68
C LEU A 129 -4.52 7.04 -19.82
N ASN A 130 -4.08 7.35 -21.04
CA ASN A 130 -3.03 8.34 -21.28
C ASN A 130 -3.46 9.51 -22.20
N GLU A 131 -2.56 10.48 -22.37
CA GLU A 131 -2.78 11.66 -23.22
C GLU A 131 -3.00 11.38 -24.72
N HIS A 132 -2.76 10.15 -25.17
CA HIS A 132 -3.00 9.70 -26.54
C HIS A 132 -4.35 8.98 -26.71
N GLN A 133 -5.26 9.11 -25.74
CA GLN A 133 -6.56 8.42 -25.73
C GLN A 133 -6.43 6.89 -25.79
N LEU A 134 -5.30 6.35 -25.33
CA LEU A 134 -5.14 4.91 -25.12
C LEU A 134 -5.66 4.56 -23.72
N ALA A 135 -6.65 3.67 -23.67
CA ALA A 135 -7.18 3.10 -22.43
C ALA A 135 -6.68 1.66 -22.23
N ILE A 136 -6.43 1.26 -20.98
CA ILE A 136 -5.99 -0.08 -20.55
C ILE A 136 -6.86 -0.49 -19.35
N GLY A 137 -7.32 -1.74 -19.34
CA GLY A 137 -8.15 -2.31 -18.27
C GLY A 137 -8.31 -3.81 -18.42
#